data_AF-A0AAN8XIU4-F1
#
_entry.id   AF-A0AAN8XIU4-F1
#
_cell.length_a   1.000
_cell.length_b   1.000
_cell.length_c   1.000
_cell.angle_alpha   90.00
_cell.angle_beta   90.00
_cell.angle_gamma   90.00
#
_symmetry.space_group_name_H-M   'P 1'
#
loop_
_entity.id
_entity.type
_entity.pdbx_description
1 polymer ?
#
loop_
_entity_poly.entity_id
_entity_poly.type
_entity_poly.pdbx_seq_one_letter_code
_entity_poly.pdbx_strand_id
1 'polypeptide(L)'
;MNQIQPIAALAPYMTVPGNHEYDINFRNYKARFTMPNHEQTNSMYYSWNMGPVHFIGINTEVYYYLEFDIPGASKQYDWLVKDLEDATRPEVRDKRPWIIVFGHRPMYCSNEYKDDCQNVDCRLRVGFPYTNTLGLEEVLYDYGVDLAIWAHEHSYERLWPMFNYTVMNGSLEEPYKNPP
;
A
#
# COMPACT_ATOMS: atom_id res chain seq x y z
N MET A 1 17.45 16.07 -3.97
CA MET A 1 18.24 14.82 -3.81
C MET A 1 19.39 14.97 -2.82
N ASN A 2 20.12 16.09 -2.77
CA ASN A 2 21.27 16.28 -1.85
C ASN A 2 20.97 15.96 -0.38
N GLN A 3 19.79 16.33 0.12
CA GLN A 3 19.42 16.08 1.53
C GLN A 3 19.37 14.59 1.89
N ILE A 4 18.90 13.71 0.99
CA ILE A 4 18.81 12.27 1.25
C ILE A 4 20.06 11.50 0.79
N GLN A 5 20.99 12.16 0.07
CA GLN A 5 22.18 11.52 -0.49
C GLN A 5 23.01 10.72 0.53
N PRO A 6 23.25 11.20 1.77
CA PRO A 6 24.04 10.43 2.74
C PRO A 6 23.47 9.04 3.06
N ILE A 7 22.16 8.83 2.87
CA ILE A 7 21.49 7.55 3.08
C ILE A 7 21.32 6.83 1.74
N ALA A 8 20.71 7.51 0.76
CA ALA A 8 20.33 6.91 -0.52
C ALA A 8 21.53 6.50 -1.40
N ALA A 9 22.73 7.03 -1.15
CA ALA A 9 23.95 6.59 -1.83
C ALA A 9 24.55 5.30 -1.25
N LEU A 10 24.13 4.90 -0.04
CA LEU A 10 24.70 3.79 0.72
C LEU A 10 23.73 2.63 0.95
N ALA A 11 22.42 2.91 0.92
CA ALA A 11 21.37 1.92 1.09
C ALA A 11 20.24 2.15 0.08
N PRO A 12 19.53 1.08 -0.34
CA PRO A 12 18.32 1.22 -1.15
C PRO A 12 17.31 2.16 -0.47
N TYR A 13 16.91 3.21 -1.17
CA TYR A 13 15.93 4.20 -0.70
C TYR A 13 14.62 3.99 -1.45
N MET A 14 13.78 3.09 -0.94
CA MET A 14 12.54 2.67 -1.59
C MET A 14 11.43 3.69 -1.36
N THR A 15 10.71 4.08 -2.42
CA THR A 15 9.69 5.13 -2.37
C THR A 15 8.40 4.71 -3.06
N VAL A 16 7.27 5.28 -2.66
CA VAL A 16 6.01 5.27 -3.42
C VAL A 16 5.54 6.72 -3.59
N PRO A 17 4.79 7.04 -4.65
CA PRO A 17 4.30 8.39 -4.86
C PRO A 17 3.12 8.70 -3.93
N GLY A 18 3.01 9.95 -3.50
CA GLY A 18 1.84 10.51 -2.85
C GLY A 18 1.20 11.64 -3.66
N ASN A 19 0.18 12.28 -3.09
CA ASN A 19 -0.57 13.33 -3.77
C ASN A 19 0.28 14.56 -4.12
N HIS A 20 1.36 14.83 -3.39
CA HIS A 20 2.27 15.94 -3.65
C HIS A 20 3.24 15.67 -4.80
N GLU A 21 3.41 14.41 -5.21
CA GLU A 21 4.23 14.04 -6.36
C GLU A 21 3.46 14.24 -7.68
N TYR A 22 2.16 14.51 -7.63
CA TYR A 22 1.26 14.52 -8.78
C TYR A 22 1.62 15.50 -9.91
N ASP A 23 2.41 16.54 -9.63
CA ASP A 23 2.78 17.59 -10.60
C ASP A 23 3.15 17.01 -11.99
N ILE A 24 2.39 17.44 -13.01
CA ILE A 24 2.45 16.98 -14.41
C ILE A 24 2.48 15.44 -14.49
N ASN A 25 1.45 14.77 -13.94
CA ASN A 25 1.32 13.31 -13.93
C ASN A 25 2.57 12.60 -13.39
N PHE A 26 2.98 12.98 -12.18
CA PHE A 26 4.12 12.39 -11.47
C PHE A 26 5.47 12.55 -12.19
N ARG A 27 5.62 13.55 -13.07
CA ARG A 27 6.81 13.72 -13.92
C ARG A 27 8.10 13.71 -13.11
N ASN A 28 8.14 14.48 -12.03
CA ASN A 28 9.34 14.59 -11.20
C ASN A 28 9.66 13.27 -10.49
N TYR A 29 8.66 12.57 -9.97
CA TYR A 29 8.84 11.28 -9.32
C TYR A 29 9.39 10.24 -10.31
N LYS A 30 8.69 10.06 -11.44
CA LYS A 30 9.05 9.11 -12.51
C LYS A 30 10.46 9.35 -13.07
N ALA A 31 10.92 10.61 -13.09
CA ALA A 31 12.24 10.97 -13.60
C ALA A 31 13.38 10.85 -12.59
N ARG A 32 13.10 10.76 -11.28
CA ARG A 32 14.12 10.85 -10.22
C ARG A 32 14.29 9.57 -9.42
N PHE A 33 13.27 8.71 -9.38
CA PHE A 33 13.27 7.49 -8.60
C PHE A 33 13.19 6.24 -9.48
N THR A 34 13.99 5.25 -9.16
CA THR A 34 14.04 3.96 -9.86
C THR A 34 13.75 2.85 -8.86
N MET A 35 12.59 2.22 -9.00
CA MET A 35 12.15 1.11 -8.18
C MET A 35 12.23 -0.21 -8.98
N PRO A 36 12.09 -1.38 -8.33
CA PRO A 36 11.96 -2.65 -9.04
C PRO A 36 10.89 -2.56 -10.14
N ASN A 37 11.18 -3.19 -11.29
CA ASN A 37 10.30 -3.20 -12.47
C ASN A 37 9.95 -1.79 -13.02
N HIS A 38 10.79 -0.77 -12.81
CA HIS A 38 10.50 0.61 -13.23
C HIS A 38 10.12 0.76 -14.71
N GLU A 39 10.65 -0.05 -15.62
CA GLU A 39 10.29 0.01 -17.05
C GLU A 39 8.82 -0.34 -17.31
N GLN A 40 8.22 -1.18 -16.46
CA GLN A 40 6.84 -1.64 -16.61
C GLN A 40 5.86 -0.72 -15.89
N THR A 41 6.24 -0.20 -14.72
CA THR A 41 5.33 0.52 -13.81
C THR A 41 5.69 1.99 -13.62
N ASN A 42 6.75 2.49 -14.25
CA ASN A 42 7.36 3.81 -13.99
C ASN A 42 7.67 4.04 -12.49
N SER A 43 8.06 2.99 -11.78
CA SER A 43 8.31 3.02 -10.33
C SER A 43 7.08 3.35 -9.47
N MET A 44 5.87 3.31 -10.04
CA MET A 44 4.64 3.74 -9.34
C MET A 44 4.13 2.67 -8.38
N TYR A 45 4.29 1.39 -8.71
CA TYR A 45 4.02 0.25 -7.82
C TYR A 45 4.98 -0.89 -8.18
N TYR A 46 5.34 -1.70 -7.18
CA TYR A 46 6.35 -2.74 -7.30
C TYR A 46 6.41 -3.59 -6.03
N SER A 47 7.09 -4.74 -6.11
CA SER A 47 7.38 -5.58 -4.96
C SER A 47 8.84 -6.03 -4.97
N TRP A 48 9.35 -6.43 -3.80
CA TRP A 48 10.66 -7.06 -3.68
C TRP A 48 10.74 -7.92 -2.41
N ASN A 49 11.77 -8.76 -2.36
CA ASN A 49 12.04 -9.61 -1.20
C ASN A 49 13.29 -9.12 -0.46
N MET A 50 13.23 -9.07 0.86
CA MET A 50 14.40 -8.83 1.70
C MET A 50 14.34 -9.72 2.94
N GLY A 51 15.22 -10.73 2.99
CA GLY A 51 15.20 -11.74 4.05
C GLY A 51 13.84 -12.45 4.12
N PRO A 52 13.21 -12.53 5.31
CA PRO A 52 11.93 -13.22 5.52
C PRO A 52 10.71 -12.36 5.14
N VAL A 53 10.92 -11.20 4.51
CA VAL A 53 9.85 -10.24 4.19
C VAL A 53 9.68 -10.08 2.69
N HIS A 54 8.43 -10.10 2.25
CA HIS A 54 7.98 -9.64 0.96
C HIS A 54 7.36 -8.25 1.11
N PHE A 55 7.93 -7.25 0.44
CA PHE A 55 7.48 -5.87 0.49
C PHE A 55 6.73 -5.51 -0.78
N ILE A 56 5.62 -4.79 -0.64
CA ILE A 56 4.77 -4.35 -1.74
C ILE A 56 4.53 -2.84 -1.59
N GLY A 57 5.00 -2.06 -2.56
CA GLY A 57 4.72 -0.63 -2.67
C GLY A 57 3.61 -0.38 -3.68
N ILE A 58 2.56 0.34 -3.28
CA ILE A 58 1.42 0.68 -4.15
C ILE A 58 1.27 2.20 -4.33
N ASN A 59 0.79 2.62 -5.50
CA ASN A 59 0.35 3.99 -5.73
C ASN A 59 -1.11 4.14 -5.32
N THR A 60 -1.38 4.84 -4.23
CA THR A 60 -2.75 5.11 -3.79
C THR A 60 -3.46 6.17 -4.63
N GLU A 61 -2.69 7.01 -5.34
CA GLU A 61 -3.23 8.15 -6.07
C GLU A 61 -4.01 7.76 -7.34
N VAL A 62 -3.83 6.52 -7.85
CA VAL A 62 -4.65 5.99 -8.96
C VAL A 62 -6.14 5.92 -8.63
N TYR A 63 -6.51 5.93 -7.34
CA TYR A 63 -7.90 5.96 -6.89
C TYR A 63 -8.49 7.38 -6.85
N TYR A 64 -7.66 8.43 -6.87
CA TYR A 64 -8.09 9.82 -6.68
C TYR A 64 -7.91 10.68 -7.93
N TYR A 65 -6.99 10.34 -8.85
CA TYR A 65 -6.74 11.06 -10.10
C TYR A 65 -7.17 10.27 -11.34
N LEU A 66 -8.43 9.82 -11.33
CA LEU A 66 -9.02 8.99 -12.40
C LEU A 66 -8.97 9.64 -13.78
N GLU A 67 -9.09 10.96 -13.86
CA GLU A 67 -9.20 11.70 -15.12
C GLU A 67 -7.96 11.59 -16.03
N PHE A 68 -6.82 11.10 -15.51
CA PHE A 68 -5.56 10.95 -16.25
C PHE A 68 -5.01 9.51 -16.30
N ASP A 69 -5.57 8.58 -15.53
CA ASP A 69 -5.10 7.18 -15.50
C ASP A 69 -6.22 6.20 -15.13
N ILE A 70 -7.37 6.26 -15.82
CA ILE A 70 -8.51 5.34 -15.60
C ILE A 70 -8.08 3.85 -15.59
N PRO A 71 -7.21 3.36 -16.50
CA PRO A 71 -6.73 1.98 -16.44
C PRO A 71 -5.68 1.74 -15.35
N GLY A 72 -5.16 2.77 -14.70
CA GLY A 72 -4.07 2.67 -13.72
C GLY A 72 -4.49 1.88 -12.47
N ALA A 73 -5.68 2.17 -11.95
CA ALA A 73 -6.22 1.48 -10.78
C ALA A 73 -6.44 -0.01 -11.07
N SER A 74 -7.06 -0.37 -12.21
CA SER A 74 -7.29 -1.78 -12.55
C SER A 74 -5.99 -2.53 -12.83
N LYS A 75 -5.05 -1.93 -13.57
CA LYS A 75 -3.73 -2.56 -13.82
C LYS A 75 -2.96 -2.82 -12.54
N GLN A 76 -2.94 -1.85 -11.62
CA GLN A 76 -2.28 -2.03 -10.33
C GLN A 76 -3.00 -3.11 -9.50
N TYR A 77 -4.33 -3.11 -9.50
CA TYR A 77 -5.11 -4.11 -8.77
C TYR A 77 -4.85 -5.53 -9.28
N ASP A 78 -4.94 -5.74 -10.59
CA ASP A 78 -4.68 -7.04 -11.21
C ASP A 78 -3.24 -7.51 -10.95
N TRP A 79 -2.28 -6.59 -11.01
CA TRP A 79 -0.89 -6.87 -10.65
C TRP A 79 -0.75 -7.25 -9.18
N LEU A 80 -1.38 -6.51 -8.26
CA LEU A 80 -1.31 -6.74 -6.82
C LEU A 80 -1.89 -8.11 -6.46
N VAL A 81 -3.05 -8.47 -7.00
CA VAL A 81 -3.67 -9.78 -6.79
C VAL A 81 -2.69 -10.88 -7.20
N LYS A 82 -2.07 -10.77 -8.37
CA LYS A 82 -1.11 -11.76 -8.85
C LYS A 82 0.15 -11.84 -7.98
N ASP A 83 0.68 -10.70 -7.55
CA ASP A 83 1.85 -10.63 -6.68
C ASP A 83 1.58 -11.29 -5.32
N LEU A 84 0.38 -11.05 -4.76
CA LEU A 84 -0.08 -11.69 -3.53
C LEU A 84 -0.33 -13.20 -3.72
N GLU A 85 -0.93 -13.64 -4.82
CA GLU A 85 -1.07 -15.06 -5.17
C GLU A 85 0.29 -15.76 -5.14
N ASP A 86 1.31 -15.15 -5.76
CA ASP A 86 2.66 -15.70 -5.80
C ASP A 86 3.35 -15.68 -4.42
N ALA A 87 3.18 -14.59 -3.64
CA ALA A 87 3.80 -14.42 -2.33
C ALA A 87 3.21 -15.33 -1.24
N THR A 88 1.93 -15.70 -1.38
CA THR A 88 1.18 -16.51 -0.41
C THR A 88 1.22 -18.01 -0.67
N ARG A 89 1.77 -18.45 -1.81
CA ARG A 89 2.04 -19.87 -2.06
C ARG A 89 2.75 -20.50 -0.86
N PRO A 90 2.31 -21.68 -0.35
CA PRO A 90 2.78 -22.23 0.91
C PRO A 90 4.31 -22.31 1.03
N GLU A 91 5.00 -22.76 -0.01
CA GLU A 91 6.47 -22.88 -0.06
C GLU A 91 7.21 -21.54 -0.16
N VAL A 92 6.53 -20.48 -0.57
CA VAL A 92 7.06 -19.11 -0.60
C VAL A 92 6.85 -18.48 0.77
N ARG A 93 5.62 -18.57 1.32
CA ARG A 93 5.23 -18.03 2.61
C ARG A 93 5.96 -18.68 3.78
N ASP A 94 6.28 -19.98 3.71
CA ASP A 94 7.13 -20.68 4.70
C ASP A 94 8.54 -20.06 4.80
N LYS A 95 9.11 -19.63 3.67
CA LYS A 95 10.41 -18.95 3.63
C LYS A 95 10.32 -17.46 3.96
N ARG A 96 9.17 -16.85 3.66
CA ARG A 96 8.89 -15.41 3.82
C ARG A 96 7.55 -15.20 4.52
N PRO A 97 7.51 -15.42 5.83
CA PRO A 97 6.27 -15.36 6.59
C PRO A 97 5.72 -13.95 6.77
N TRP A 98 6.43 -12.90 6.32
CA TRP A 98 5.97 -11.51 6.42
C TRP A 98 5.68 -10.90 5.04
N ILE A 99 4.46 -10.40 4.83
CA ILE A 99 4.07 -9.56 3.71
C ILE A 99 3.74 -8.18 4.29
N ILE A 100 4.45 -7.16 3.81
CA ILE A 100 4.27 -5.78 4.24
C ILE A 100 3.89 -4.95 3.01
N VAL A 101 2.72 -4.33 3.09
CA VAL A 101 2.23 -3.41 2.07
C VAL A 101 2.43 -1.98 2.56
N PHE A 102 2.82 -1.07 1.67
CA PHE A 102 2.90 0.35 1.98
C PHE A 102 2.43 1.22 0.83
N GLY A 103 1.79 2.33 1.18
CA GLY A 103 1.28 3.34 0.25
C GLY A 103 1.12 4.68 0.94
N HIS A 104 0.71 5.70 0.21
CA HIS A 104 0.63 7.05 0.75
C HIS A 104 -0.66 7.31 1.53
N ARG A 105 -1.83 7.23 0.89
CA ARG A 105 -3.12 7.50 1.54
C ARG A 105 -3.60 6.31 2.38
N PRO A 106 -4.13 6.53 3.60
CA PRO A 106 -4.58 5.45 4.48
C PRO A 106 -6.00 4.98 4.19
N MET A 107 -6.32 3.75 4.61
CA MET A 107 -7.70 3.20 4.59
C MET A 107 -8.51 3.57 5.84
N TYR A 108 -7.82 3.92 6.93
CA TYR A 108 -8.37 4.20 8.25
C TYR A 108 -7.57 5.33 8.90
N CYS A 109 -8.25 6.28 9.54
CA CYS A 109 -7.61 7.32 10.34
C CYS A 109 -8.59 7.89 11.38
N SER A 110 -8.05 8.42 12.48
CA SER A 110 -8.82 9.14 13.52
C SER A 110 -8.56 10.65 13.56
N ASN A 111 -7.81 11.19 12.61
CA ASN A 111 -7.57 12.62 12.45
C ASN A 111 -8.87 13.41 12.27
N GLU A 112 -8.94 14.69 12.66
CA GLU A 112 -10.16 15.52 12.53
C GLU A 112 -10.18 16.40 11.27
N TYR A 113 -9.60 15.94 10.15
CA TYR A 113 -9.48 16.72 8.91
C TYR A 113 -10.51 16.41 7.81
N LYS A 114 -11.47 15.51 8.08
CA LYS A 114 -12.50 15.03 7.12
C LYS A 114 -11.91 14.38 5.86
N ASP A 115 -10.74 13.77 5.99
CA ASP A 115 -10.13 12.99 4.93
C ASP A 115 -10.89 11.69 4.66
N ASP A 116 -10.70 11.14 3.45
CA ASP A 116 -11.46 9.99 2.96
C ASP A 116 -11.35 8.75 3.87
N CYS A 117 -10.23 8.60 4.58
CA CYS A 117 -9.95 7.52 5.52
C CYS A 117 -10.84 7.51 6.78
N GLN A 118 -11.58 8.59 7.04
CA GLN A 118 -12.58 8.66 8.12
C GLN A 118 -13.92 8.06 7.69
N ASN A 119 -14.16 7.98 6.38
CA ASN A 119 -15.44 7.57 5.84
C ASN A 119 -15.53 6.04 5.82
N VAL A 120 -16.72 5.52 6.18
CA VAL A 120 -17.04 4.09 6.09
C VAL A 120 -17.03 3.56 4.65
N ASP A 121 -17.03 4.45 3.67
CA ASP A 121 -16.92 4.15 2.24
C ASP A 121 -15.59 4.65 1.64
N CYS A 122 -14.51 4.71 2.45
CA CYS A 122 -13.17 5.08 1.99
C CYS A 122 -12.82 4.34 0.70
N ARG A 123 -12.41 5.10 -0.33
CA ARG A 123 -12.26 4.59 -1.69
C ARG A 123 -11.17 3.53 -1.81
N LEU A 124 -10.08 3.66 -1.07
CA LEU A 124 -9.03 2.65 -1.05
C LEU A 124 -9.51 1.35 -0.41
N ARG A 125 -10.35 1.46 0.61
CA ARG A 125 -10.84 0.31 1.38
C ARG A 125 -11.93 -0.44 0.64
N VAL A 126 -12.99 0.25 0.24
CA VAL A 126 -14.22 -0.33 -0.34
C VAL A 126 -14.20 -0.33 -1.87
N GLY A 127 -13.35 0.48 -2.50
CA GLY A 127 -13.25 0.59 -3.95
C GLY A 127 -14.01 1.79 -4.53
N PHE A 128 -14.23 1.80 -5.84
CA PHE A 128 -14.83 2.95 -6.51
C PHE A 128 -16.31 3.15 -6.14
N PRO A 129 -16.75 4.42 -5.96
CA PRO A 129 -18.14 4.72 -5.63
C PRO A 129 -19.14 4.04 -6.58
N TYR A 130 -20.29 3.65 -6.03
CA TYR A 130 -21.41 2.98 -6.71
C TYR A 130 -21.15 1.53 -7.16
N THR A 131 -19.90 1.12 -7.36
CA THR A 131 -19.58 -0.24 -7.83
C THR A 131 -18.88 -1.10 -6.78
N ASN A 132 -18.24 -0.48 -5.77
CA ASN A 132 -17.40 -1.15 -4.77
C ASN A 132 -16.38 -2.10 -5.41
N THR A 133 -15.80 -1.69 -6.54
CA THR A 133 -14.80 -2.46 -7.28
C THR A 133 -13.40 -1.96 -6.99
N LEU A 134 -12.43 -2.87 -7.02
CA LEU A 134 -10.99 -2.61 -6.80
C LEU A 134 -10.64 -2.12 -5.38
N GLY A 135 -11.50 -2.40 -4.40
CA GLY A 135 -11.20 -2.15 -2.99
C GLY A 135 -10.02 -3.01 -2.52
N LEU A 136 -9.10 -2.41 -1.77
CA LEU A 136 -7.86 -3.06 -1.38
C LEU A 136 -8.02 -3.90 -0.11
N GLU A 137 -8.92 -3.56 0.80
CA GLU A 137 -8.95 -4.23 2.10
C GLU A 137 -9.30 -5.72 1.99
N GLU A 138 -10.29 -6.07 1.16
CA GLU A 138 -10.69 -7.46 0.96
C GLU A 138 -9.55 -8.31 0.39
N VAL A 139 -8.87 -7.84 -0.66
CA VAL A 139 -7.73 -8.58 -1.23
C VAL A 139 -6.56 -8.68 -0.24
N LEU A 140 -6.26 -7.63 0.52
CA LEU A 140 -5.19 -7.67 1.52
C LEU A 140 -5.51 -8.66 2.65
N TYR A 141 -6.78 -8.73 3.05
CA TYR A 141 -7.27 -9.67 4.05
C TYR A 141 -7.23 -11.12 3.53
N ASP A 142 -7.77 -11.38 2.35
CA ASP A 142 -7.85 -12.73 1.76
C ASP A 142 -6.47 -13.39 1.56
N TYR A 143 -5.46 -12.57 1.27
CA TYR A 143 -4.08 -13.02 1.10
C TYR A 143 -3.23 -12.90 2.39
N GLY A 144 -3.84 -12.58 3.53
CA GLY A 144 -3.17 -12.58 4.84
C GLY A 144 -1.96 -11.64 4.90
N VAL A 145 -2.14 -10.39 4.48
CA VAL A 145 -1.11 -9.34 4.63
C VAL A 145 -0.95 -8.97 6.10
N ASP A 146 0.29 -9.02 6.60
CA ASP A 146 0.56 -8.90 8.04
C ASP A 146 0.57 -7.44 8.52
N LEU A 147 1.03 -6.53 7.67
CA LEU A 147 1.18 -5.11 8.01
C LEU A 147 0.93 -4.24 6.79
N ALA A 148 0.04 -3.27 6.94
CA ALA A 148 -0.15 -2.18 6.00
C ALA A 148 0.35 -0.86 6.62
N ILE A 149 1.27 -0.18 5.94
CA ILE A 149 1.85 1.09 6.39
C ILE A 149 1.36 2.20 5.48
N TRP A 150 0.76 3.21 6.09
CA TRP A 150 0.22 4.37 5.38
C TRP A 150 0.89 5.67 5.86
N ALA A 151 0.70 6.73 5.08
CA ALA A 151 1.16 8.08 5.37
C ALA A 151 0.00 9.06 5.16
N HIS A 152 0.25 10.18 4.46
CA HIS A 152 -0.68 11.29 4.20
C HIS A 152 -1.10 12.07 5.45
N GLU A 153 -1.64 11.40 6.46
CA GLU A 153 -1.94 12.00 7.75
C GLU A 153 -0.64 12.30 8.51
N HIS A 154 -0.48 13.54 8.94
CA HIS A 154 0.74 14.00 9.62
C HIS A 154 0.72 13.67 11.12
N SER A 155 0.46 12.41 11.46
CA SER A 155 0.41 11.87 12.81
C SER A 155 0.80 10.39 12.81
N TYR A 156 1.12 9.85 13.99
CA TYR A 156 1.29 8.41 14.15
C TYR A 156 0.04 7.80 14.77
N GLU A 157 -0.51 6.80 14.09
CA GLU A 157 -1.61 5.98 14.58
C GLU A 157 -1.28 4.50 14.33
N ARG A 158 -1.70 3.63 15.26
CA ARG A 158 -1.56 2.19 15.15
C ARG A 158 -2.85 1.52 15.55
N LEU A 159 -3.39 0.74 14.62
CA LEU A 159 -4.66 0.06 14.80
C LEU A 159 -4.45 -1.31 15.46
N TRP A 160 -5.53 -1.86 15.98
CA TRP A 160 -5.63 -3.30 16.21
C TRP A 160 -5.69 -4.00 14.84
N PRO A 161 -5.38 -5.32 14.74
CA PRO A 161 -5.75 -6.04 13.53
C PRO A 161 -7.24 -5.87 13.32
N MET A 162 -7.63 -5.41 12.14
CA MET A 162 -9.01 -5.07 11.87
C MET A 162 -9.33 -5.28 10.41
N PHE A 163 -10.59 -5.61 10.17
CA PHE A 163 -11.17 -5.77 8.85
C PHE A 163 -12.57 -5.17 8.89
N ASN A 164 -12.89 -4.30 7.94
CA ASN A 164 -14.19 -3.65 7.81
C ASN A 164 -14.72 -3.07 9.15
N TYR A 165 -13.91 -2.21 9.78
CA TYR A 165 -14.15 -1.61 11.12
C TYR A 165 -14.36 -2.59 12.28
N THR A 166 -14.11 -3.88 12.07
CA THR A 166 -14.21 -4.90 13.12
C THR A 166 -12.81 -5.31 13.55
N VAL A 167 -12.53 -5.23 14.86
CA VAL A 167 -11.27 -5.73 15.41
C VAL A 167 -11.23 -7.25 15.30
N MET A 168 -10.20 -7.75 14.63
CA MET A 168 -10.01 -9.16 14.33
C MET A 168 -9.09 -9.80 15.39
N ASN A 169 -9.58 -10.88 16.00
CA ASN A 169 -8.87 -11.80 16.91
C ASN A 169 -7.63 -11.23 17.60
N GLY A 170 -7.83 -10.56 18.74
CA GLY A 170 -6.75 -10.12 19.62
C GLY A 170 -7.16 -10.33 21.07
N SER A 171 -6.25 -10.86 21.89
CA SER A 171 -6.35 -10.65 23.34
C SER A 171 -5.75 -9.28 23.66
N LEU A 172 -6.11 -8.70 24.81
CA LEU A 172 -5.45 -7.49 25.28
C LEU A 172 -3.94 -7.69 25.51
N GLU A 173 -3.51 -8.94 25.69
CA GLU A 173 -2.13 -9.33 26.02
C GLU A 173 -1.27 -9.52 24.77
N GLU A 174 -1.81 -10.13 23.71
CA GLU A 174 -1.10 -10.45 22.46
C GLU A 174 -1.90 -10.00 21.23
N PRO A 175 -2.18 -8.70 21.07
CA PRO A 175 -3.13 -8.20 20.08
C PRO A 175 -2.70 -8.38 18.61
N TYR A 176 -1.43 -8.73 18.35
CA TYR A 176 -0.85 -8.83 17.00
C TYR A 176 -0.33 -10.23 16.67
N LYS A 177 -0.67 -11.24 17.46
CA LYS A 177 -0.14 -12.60 17.29
C LYS A 177 -1.06 -13.43 16.42
N ASN A 178 -0.62 -13.70 15.19
CA ASN A 178 -1.36 -14.46 14.17
C ASN A 178 -2.82 -13.98 14.05
N PRO A 179 -3.06 -12.68 13.79
CA PRO A 179 -4.39 -12.23 13.43
C PRO A 179 -4.87 -12.98 12.17
N PRO A 180 -6.18 -13.18 12.03
CA PRO A 180 -6.79 -13.99 10.98
C PRO A 180 -6.54 -13.42 9.59
#